data_AF-A0AAU4B8X5-F1
#
_entry.id   AF-A0AAU4B8X5-F1
#
_cell.length_a   1.000
_cell.length_b   1.000
_cell.length_c   1.000
_cell.angle_alpha   90.00
_cell.angle_beta   90.00
_cell.angle_gamma   90.00
#
_symmetry.space_group_name_H-M   'P 1'
#
loop_
_entity.id
_entity.type
_entity.pdbx_description
1 polymer ?
#
loop_
_entity_poly.entity_id
_entity_poly.type
_entity_poly.pdbx_seq_one_letter_code
_entity_poly.pdbx_strand_id
1 'polypeptide(L)' 'MAPNGGALVFVADRTLIACDRPGETSEHDDAWLDETLDSFGVTHLPPPSYIVDGELAGWRCWTVPLA' A
#
# COMPACT_ATOMS: atom_id res chain seq x y z
N MET A 1 3.33 -2.14 7.78
CA MET A 1 3.16 -0.71 8.08
C MET A 1 4.51 -0.05 7.88
N ALA A 2 4.55 1.10 7.22
CA ALA A 2 5.76 1.87 6.99
C ALA A 2 6.32 2.42 8.32
N PRO A 3 7.62 2.72 8.40
CA PRO A 3 8.27 3.17 9.64
C PRO A 3 7.63 4.42 10.26
N ASN A 4 7.08 5.33 9.46
CA ASN A 4 6.45 6.56 9.93
C ASN A 4 4.91 6.52 9.88
N GLY A 5 4.33 5.40 9.45
CA GLY A 5 2.88 5.17 9.45
C GLY A 5 2.11 5.75 8.26
N GLY A 6 2.77 6.37 7.27
CA GLY A 6 2.11 6.95 6.09
C GLY A 6 1.62 5.90 5.07
N ALA A 7 2.15 4.68 5.13
CA ALA A 7 1.75 3.56 4.27
C ALA A 7 1.58 2.25 5.06
N LEU A 8 0.81 1.34 4.49
CA LEU A 8 0.45 0.03 5.05
C LEU A 8 0.60 -1.02 3.97
N VAL A 9 1.22 -2.15 4.32
CA VAL A 9 1.24 -3.35 3.48
C VAL A 9 0.95 -4.54 4.37
N PHE A 10 0.07 -5.42 3.92
CA PHE A 10 -0.19 -6.72 4.54
C PHE A 10 -0.59 -7.75 3.48
N VAL A 11 -0.40 -9.03 3.80
CA VAL A 11 -0.74 -10.15 2.90
C VAL A 11 -1.85 -10.97 3.54
N ALA A 12 -2.92 -11.20 2.78
CA ALA A 12 -4.03 -12.08 3.16
C ALA A 12 -4.42 -12.93 1.96
N ASP A 13 -4.59 -14.24 2.13
CA ASP A 13 -5.07 -15.16 1.10
C ASP A 13 -4.37 -15.00 -0.27
N ARG A 14 -3.03 -15.03 -0.28
CA ARG A 14 -2.19 -14.79 -1.47
C ARG A 14 -2.46 -13.47 -2.18
N THR A 15 -3.00 -12.48 -1.48
CA THR A 15 -3.23 -11.13 -1.98
C THR A 15 -2.42 -10.16 -1.15
N LEU A 16 -1.56 -9.39 -1.81
CA LEU A 16 -0.89 -8.25 -1.22
C LEU A 16 -1.86 -7.07 -1.24
N ILE A 17 -2.05 -6.46 -0.09
CA ILE A 17 -2.86 -5.26 0.07
C ILE A 17 -1.92 -4.15 0.52
N ALA A 18 -1.79 -3.14 -0.33
CA ALA A 18 -1.01 -1.94 -0.06
C ALA A 18 -1.95 -0.75 0.05
N CYS A 19 -1.76 0.09 1.06
CA CYS A 19 -2.52 1.31 1.25
C CYS A 19 -1.58 2.47 1.57
N ASP A 20 -1.90 3.66 1.09
CA ASP A 20 -1.23 4.90 1.47
C ASP A 20 -2.23 6.02 1.74
N ARG A 21 -1.74 7.08 2.39
CA ARG A 21 -2.52 8.30 2.56
C ARG A 21 -1.94 9.40 1.66
N PRO A 22 -2.62 9.75 0.55
CA PRO A 22 -2.08 10.69 -0.42
C PRO A 22 -1.81 12.06 0.22
N GLY A 23 -0.58 12.56 0.06
CA GLY A 23 -0.15 13.84 0.62
C GLY A 23 0.31 13.78 2.09
N GLU A 24 0.25 12.60 2.72
CA GLU A 24 0.73 12.39 4.09
C GLU A 24 1.86 11.34 4.18
N THR A 25 2.23 10.70 3.06
CA THR A 25 3.44 9.88 3.00
C THR A 25 4.69 10.74 2.97
N SER A 26 5.72 10.33 3.72
CA SER A 26 7.06 10.87 3.59
C SER A 26 7.82 10.16 2.45
N GLU A 27 8.89 10.76 1.94
CA GLU A 27 9.79 10.09 0.97
C GLU A 27 10.30 8.74 1.49
N HIS A 28 10.45 8.62 2.81
CA HIS A 28 10.85 7.36 3.44
C HIS A 28 9.73 6.31 3.43
N ASP A 29 8.46 6.71 3.59
CA ASP A 29 7.33 5.80 3.48
C ASP A 29 7.15 5.32 2.04
N ASP A 30 7.31 6.23 1.07
CA ASP A 30 7.23 5.92 -0.36
C ASP A 30 8.34 4.95 -0.78
N ALA A 31 9.60 5.21 -0.39
CA ALA A 31 10.72 4.31 -0.68
C ALA A 31 10.54 2.92 -0.04
N TRP A 32 10.08 2.87 1.22
CA TRP A 32 9.77 1.60 1.88
C TRP A 32 8.65 0.84 1.18
N LEU A 33 7.62 1.55 0.71
CA LEU A 33 6.49 0.95 0.00
C LEU A 33 6.97 0.34 -1.34
N ASP A 34 7.77 1.09 -2.10
CA ASP A 34 8.35 0.62 -3.36
C ASP A 34 9.25 -0.61 -3.17
N GLU A 35 10.17 -0.57 -2.20
CA GLU A 35 11.02 -1.73 -1.85
C GLU A 35 10.20 -2.95 -1.43
N THR A 36 9.13 -2.72 -0.65
CA THR A 36 8.24 -3.79 -0.22
C THR A 36 7.52 -4.40 -1.43
N LEU A 37 6.95 -3.60 -2.32
CA LEU A 37 6.28 -4.06 -3.54
C LEU A 37 7.22 -4.86 -4.44
N ASP A 38 8.45 -4.38 -4.65
CA ASP A 38 9.48 -5.06 -5.45
C ASP A 38 9.86 -6.42 -4.84
N SER A 39 9.95 -6.52 -3.50
CA SER A 39 10.23 -7.79 -2.82
C SER A 39 9.16 -8.88 -3.06
N PHE A 40 7.92 -8.48 -3.37
CA PHE A 40 6.82 -9.36 -3.77
C PHE A 40 6.72 -9.56 -5.29
N GLY A 41 7.65 -9.00 -6.07
CA GLY A 41 7.66 -9.06 -7.53
C GLY A 41 6.57 -8.21 -8.20
N VAL A 42 6.04 -7.20 -7.49
CA VAL A 42 5.02 -6.30 -8.03
C VAL A 42 5.68 -5.24 -8.89
N THR A 43 5.59 -5.39 -10.21
CA THR A 43 6.19 -4.46 -11.18
C THR A 43 5.21 -3.40 -11.69
N HIS A 44 3.90 -3.59 -11.46
CA HIS A 44 2.87 -2.64 -11.86
C HIS A 44 1.70 -2.70 -10.88
N LEU A 45 1.32 -1.54 -10.33
CA LEU A 45 0.15 -1.41 -9.47
C LEU A 45 -1.12 -1.21 -10.31
N PRO A 46 -2.25 -1.85 -9.96
CA PRO A 46 -3.53 -1.50 -10.57
C PRO A 46 -3.91 -0.04 -10.23
N PRO A 47 -4.95 0.53 -10.84
CA PRO A 47 -5.51 1.80 -10.37
C PRO A 47 -5.93 1.69 -8.89
N PRO A 48 -5.62 2.70 -8.05
CA PRO A 48 -6.03 2.68 -6.65
C PRO A 48 -7.55 2.77 -6.51
N SER A 49 -8.09 2.11 -5.50
CA SER A 49 -9.42 2.38 -4.96
C SER A 49 -9.34 3.21 -3.68
N TYR A 50 -10.41 3.93 -3.34
CA TYR A 50 -10.46 4.74 -2.11
C TYR A 50 -11.29 4.05 -1.03
N ILE A 51 -10.82 4.15 0.21
CA ILE A 51 -11.56 3.70 1.38
C ILE A 51 -12.39 4.88 1.89
N VAL A 52 -13.71 4.72 1.93
CA VAL A 52 -14.65 5.83 2.25
C VAL A 52 -15.11 5.85 3.70
N ASP A 53 -15.07 4.72 4.40
CA ASP A 53 -15.56 4.56 5.77
C ASP A 53 -14.54 3.85 6.66
N GLY A 54 -14.54 4.17 7.96
CA GLY A 54 -13.72 3.52 8.99
C GLY A 54 -12.37 4.21 9.29
N GLU A 55 -11.49 3.53 10.04
CA GLU A 55 -10.20 4.08 10.51
C GLU A 55 -9.24 4.45 9.37
N LEU A 56 -9.46 3.90 8.17
CA LEU A 56 -8.67 4.15 6.97
C LEU A 56 -9.43 5.01 5.94
N ALA A 57 -10.43 5.79 6.35
CA ALA A 57 -11.12 6.71 5.45
C ALA A 57 -10.14 7.70 4.79
N GLY A 58 -10.27 7.87 3.47
CA GLY A 58 -9.43 8.75 2.65
C GLY A 58 -8.13 8.12 2.15
N TRP A 59 -7.80 6.89 2.55
CA TRP A 59 -6.63 6.18 2.05
C TRP A 59 -6.88 5.65 0.64
N ARG A 60 -5.81 5.58 -0.16
CA ARG A 60 -5.80 4.81 -1.41
C ARG A 60 -5.37 3.39 -1.08
N CYS A 61 -5.94 2.42 -1.76
CA CYS A 61 -5.56 1.02 -1.63
C CYS A 61 -5.44 0.30 -2.97
N TRP A 62 -4.53 -0.66 -3.00
CA TRP A 62 -4.25 -1.56 -4.11
C TRP A 62 -4.30 -3.00 -3.63
N THR A 63 -4.91 -3.86 -4.44
CA THR A 63 -4.94 -5.31 -4.21
C THR A 63 -4.21 -6.01 -5.34
N VAL A 64 -3.14 -6.73 -5.03
CA VAL A 64 -2.30 -7.41 -6.01
C VAL A 64 -2.25 -8.92 -5.69
N PRO A 65 -2.69 -9.80 -6.61
CA PRO A 65 -2.52 -11.24 -6.45
C PRO A 65 -1.04 -11.63 -6.47
N LEU A 66 -0.62 -12.50 -5.54
CA LEU A 66 0.73 -13.05 -5.47
C LEU A 66 0.78 -14.41 -6.18
N ALA A 67 1.76 -14.56 -7.08
CA ALA A 67 1.99 -15.76 -7.90
C ALA A 67 2.43 -16.98 -7.09
#